data_AF-A0A1Z8VE88-F1
#
_entry.id   AF-A0A1Z8VE88-F1
#
_cell.length_a   1.000
_cell.length_b   1.000
_cell.length_c   1.000
_cell.angle_alpha   90.00
_cell.angle_beta   90.00
_cell.angle_gamma   90.00
#
_symmetry.space_group_name_H-M   'P 1'
#
loop_
_entity.id
_entity.type
_entity.pdbx_description
1 polymer ?
#
loop_
_entity_poly.entity_id
_entity_poly.type
_entity_poly.pdbx_seq_one_letter_code
_entity_poly.pdbx_strand_id
1 'polypeptide(L)' 'MNILMERFPYRYVELGTLENGKPDFRIQKQDAYTRRYKDMYLCDNGMQLTQAIEDFEYTKWLDPDGVPAYTKGDYYE' A
#
# COMPACT_ATOMS: atom_id res chain seq x y z
N MET A 1 9.08 -12.22 -4.71
CA MET A 1 8.21 -11.37 -3.86
C MET A 1 8.80 -11.32 -2.47
N ASN A 2 9.23 -10.13 -2.06
CA ASN A 2 9.63 -9.83 -0.69
C ASN A 2 8.50 -9.03 -0.02
N ILE A 3 8.17 -9.35 1.23
CA ILE A 3 7.19 -8.58 2.02
C ILE A 3 7.99 -7.64 2.91
N LEU A 4 7.80 -6.34 2.70
CA LEU A 4 8.55 -5.30 3.40
C LEU A 4 7.88 -4.95 4.73
N MET A 5 6.55 -4.91 4.76
CA MET A 5 5.77 -4.66 5.97
C MET A 5 4.34 -5.20 5.79
N GLU A 6 3.74 -5.67 6.87
CA GLU A 6 2.33 -6.05 6.91
C GLU A 6 1.58 -5.16 7.91
N ARG A 7 0.44 -4.62 7.48
CA ARG A 7 -0.46 -3.82 8.31
C ARG A 7 -1.89 -4.06 7.86
N PHE A 8 -2.55 -5.03 8.48
CA PHE A 8 -3.88 -5.47 8.09
C PHE A 8 -4.86 -4.27 7.91
N PRO A 9 -5.61 -4.22 6.80
CA PRO A 9 -5.76 -5.23 5.73
C PRO A 9 -4.74 -5.14 4.59
N TYR A 10 -3.68 -4.33 4.71
CA TYR A 10 -2.70 -4.07 3.67
C TYR A 10 -1.35 -4.76 3.94
N ARG A 11 -0.54 -4.89 2.88
CA ARG A 11 0.89 -5.19 2.97
C ARG A 11 1.66 -4.54 1.84
N TYR A 12 2.93 -4.25 2.09
CA TYR A 12 3.84 -3.58 1.18
C TYR A 12 4.85 -4.60 0.67
N VAL A 13 5.00 -4.71 -0.65
CA VAL A 13 5.80 -5.77 -1.27
C VAL A 13 6.72 -5.23 -2.35
N GLU A 14 7.82 -5.95 -2.53
CA GLU A 14 8.71 -5.84 -3.70
C GLU A 14 8.58 -7.12 -4.53
N LEU A 15 8.07 -7.01 -5.76
CA LEU A 15 7.78 -8.18 -6.61
C LEU A 15 8.95 -8.61 -7.49
N GLY A 16 9.96 -7.74 -7.65
CA GLY A 16 11.13 -7.98 -8.47
C GLY A 16 11.58 -6.67 -9.12
N THR A 17 12.02 -6.77 -10.37
CA THR A 17 12.49 -5.61 -11.16
C THR A 17 11.60 -5.43 -12.39
N LEU A 18 11.14 -4.20 -12.62
CA LEU A 18 10.41 -3.79 -13.80
C LEU A 18 11.31 -3.77 -15.04
N GLU A 19 10.73 -3.70 -16.25
CA GLU A 19 11.48 -3.62 -17.51
C GLU A 19 12.40 -2.39 -17.58
N ASN A 20 12.07 -1.31 -16.86
CA ASN A 20 12.88 -0.10 -16.74
C ASN A 20 14.10 -0.26 -15.79
N GLY A 21 14.32 -1.45 -15.23
CA GLY A 21 15.42 -1.76 -14.32
C GLY A 21 15.23 -1.26 -12.89
N LYS A 22 14.06 -0.71 -12.54
CA LYS A 22 13.73 -0.28 -11.17
C LYS A 22 12.97 -1.37 -10.41
N PRO A 23 13.03 -1.40 -9.07
CA PRO A 23 12.23 -2.33 -8.28
C PRO A 23 10.71 -2.14 -8.51
N ASP A 24 9.98 -3.24 -8.55
CA ASP A 24 8.51 -3.27 -8.63
C ASP A 24 7.93 -3.24 -7.21
N PHE A 25 7.50 -2.06 -6.77
CA PHE A 25 6.91 -1.84 -5.45
C PHE A 25 5.39 -1.80 -5.54
N ARG A 26 4.70 -2.64 -4.76
CA ARG A 26 3.23 -2.68 -4.74
C ARG A 26 2.67 -2.67 -3.33
N ILE A 27 1.47 -2.12 -3.20
CA ILE A 27 0.61 -2.27 -2.04
C ILE A 27 -0.43 -3.33 -2.39
N GLN A 28 -0.57 -4.33 -1.53
CA GLN A 28 -1.57 -5.37 -1.67
C GLN A 28 -2.59 -5.27 -0.55
N LYS A 29 -3.87 -5.50 -0.88
CA LYS A 29 -4.98 -5.52 0.07
C LYS A 29 -5.54 -6.93 0.18
N GLN A 30 -5.85 -7.37 1.39
CA GLN A 30 -6.50 -8.66 1.59
C GLN A 30 -7.97 -8.60 1.14
N ASP A 31 -8.34 -9.51 0.26
CA ASP A 31 -9.73 -9.73 -0.14
C ASP A 31 -10.51 -10.35 1.02
N ALA A 32 -11.62 -9.71 1.41
CA ALA A 32 -12.40 -10.09 2.58
C ALA A 32 -13.01 -11.49 2.51
N TYR A 33 -13.31 -11.98 1.30
CA TYR A 33 -13.97 -13.27 1.09
C TYR A 33 -12.96 -14.41 0.98
N THR A 34 -11.94 -14.23 0.15
CA THR A 34 -10.95 -15.26 -0.17
C THR A 34 -9.76 -15.28 0.80
N ARG A 35 -9.61 -14.23 1.62
CA ARG A 35 -8.47 -14.01 2.54
C ARG A 35 -7.11 -13.99 1.85
N ARG A 36 -7.10 -13.78 0.52
CA ARG A 36 -5.88 -13.68 -0.29
C ARG A 36 -5.57 -12.21 -0.54
N TYR A 37 -4.28 -11.88 -0.52
CA TYR A 37 -3.82 -10.56 -0.92
C TYR A 37 -3.83 -10.41 -2.44
N LYS A 38 -4.34 -9.27 -2.90
CA LYS A 38 -4.36 -8.85 -4.31
C LYS A 38 -3.64 -7.53 -4.47
N ASP A 39 -3.04 -7.31 -5.63
CA ASP A 39 -2.43 -6.03 -5.99
C ASP A 39 -3.50 -4.94 -5.99
N MET A 40 -3.30 -3.94 -5.15
CA MET A 40 -4.20 -2.79 -5.00
C MET A 40 -3.62 -1.56 -5.72
N TYR A 41 -2.32 -1.30 -5.54
CA TYR A 41 -1.66 -0.12 -6.07
C TYR A 41 -0.21 -0.44 -6.46
N LEU A 42 0.23 0.06 -7.63
CA LEU A 42 1.63 0.02 -8.08
C LEU A 42 2.28 1.37 -7.75
N CYS A 43 3.33 1.36 -6.93
CA CYS A 43 4.05 2.57 -6.57
C CYS A 43 4.98 3.03 -7.71
N ASP A 44 5.00 4.33 -7.99
CA ASP A 44 5.83 4.94 -9.02
C ASP A 44 7.33 4.82 -8.71
N ASN A 45 7.69 4.84 -7.42
CA ASN A 45 9.06 4.72 -6.94
C ASN A 45 9.12 4.31 -5.46
N GLY A 46 10.34 4.08 -4.95
CA GLY A 46 10.56 3.71 -3.56
C GLY A 46 10.16 4.79 -2.54
N MET A 47 10.23 6.07 -2.89
CA MET A 47 9.80 7.14 -1.98
C MET A 47 8.29 7.08 -1.72
N GLN A 48 7.49 6.82 -2.75
CA GLN A 48 6.04 6.67 -2.60
C GLN A 48 5.69 5.47 -1.71
N LEU A 49 6.42 4.37 -1.86
CA LEU A 49 6.23 3.19 -1.01
C LEU A 49 6.57 3.50 0.46
N THR A 50 7.73 4.13 0.71
CA THR A 50 8.15 4.52 2.06
C THR A 50 7.15 5.49 2.69
N GLN A 51 6.64 6.46 1.93
CA GLN A 51 5.61 7.37 2.42
C GLN A 51 4.33 6.63 2.81
N ALA A 52 3.89 5.63 2.02
CA ALA A 52 2.72 4.81 2.36
C ALA A 52 2.95 3.94 3.60
N ILE A 53 4.18 3.51 3.84
CA ILE A 53 4.57 2.77 5.05
C ILE A 53 4.55 3.67 6.29
N GLU A 54 5.13 4.86 6.18
CA GLU A 54 5.24 5.83 7.28
C GLU A 54 3.91 6.50 7.62
N ASP A 55 3.10 6.81 6.61
CA ASP A 55 1.77 7.39 6.73
C ASP A 55 0.68 6.42 6.26
N PHE A 56 -0.03 5.85 7.23
CA PHE A 56 -1.13 4.93 6.95
C PHE A 56 -2.34 5.59 6.31
N GLU A 57 -2.57 6.86 6.59
CA GLU A 57 -3.65 7.60 5.96
C GLU A 57 -3.38 7.74 4.46
N TYR A 58 -2.12 7.89 4.06
CA TYR A 58 -1.74 7.87 2.65
C TYR A 58 -2.05 6.52 1.99
N THR A 59 -1.81 5.40 2.68
CA THR A 59 -2.21 4.07 2.18
C THR A 59 -3.71 3.97 1.95
N LYS A 60 -4.53 4.48 2.88
CA LYS A 60 -6.00 4.51 2.72
C LYS A 60 -6.42 5.42 1.57
N TRP A 61 -5.75 6.55 1.39
CA TRP A 61 -6.04 7.48 0.29
C TRP A 61 -5.77 6.87 -1.09
N LEU A 62 -4.76 6.00 -1.21
CA LEU A 62 -4.45 5.27 -2.45
C LEU A 62 -5.42 4.10 -2.74
N ASP A 63 -6.27 3.73 -1.79
CA ASP A 63 -7.17 2.59 -1.92
C ASP A 63 -8.33 2.91 -2.89
N PRO A 64 -8.47 2.18 -4.01
CA PRO A 64 -9.54 2.43 -4.98
C PRO A 64 -10.94 2.15 -4.43
N ASP A 65 -11.07 1.43 -3.30
CA ASP A 65 -12.35 1.22 -2.62
C ASP A 65 -12.86 2.50 -1.91
N GLY A 66 -12.11 3.59 -1.93
CA GLY A 66 -12.53 4.88 -1.38
C GLY A 66 -12.56 4.91 0.15
N VAL A 67 -11.62 4.21 0.79
CA VAL A 67 -11.51 4.15 2.25
C VAL A 67 -11.28 5.57 2.80
N PRO A 68 -12.04 6.01 3.82
CA PRO A 68 -11.84 7.32 4.43
C PRO A 68 -10.40 7.51 4.93
N ALA A 69 -9.74 8.54 4.41
CA ALA A 69 -8.39 8.94 4.76
C ALA A 69 -8.37 10.40 5.17
N TYR A 70 -7.49 10.75 6.12
CA TYR A 70 -7.28 12.11 6.58
C TYR A 70 -8.57 12.79 7.05
N THR A 71 -9.39 12.07 7.80
CA THR A 71 -10.68 12.60 8.25
C THR A 71 -10.46 13.67 9.30
N LYS A 72 -11.40 14.62 9.40
CA LYS A 72 -11.26 15.78 10.28
C LYS A 72 -10.97 15.39 11.74
N GLY A 73 -11.38 14.22 12.21
CA GLY A 73 -11.12 13.74 13.57
C GLY A 73 -9.73 13.16 13.81
N ASP A 74 -8.97 12.82 12.77
CA ASP A 74 -7.70 12.10 12.89
C ASP A 74 -6.53 13.01 13.34
N TYR A 75 -6.75 14.32 13.37
CA TYR A 75 -5.72 15.35 13.62
C TYR A 75 -5.95 16.20 14.87
N TYR A 76 -7.06 16.00 15.58
CA TYR A 76 -7.33 16.70 16.83
C TYR A 76 -7.14 15.70 17.98
N GLU A 77 -5.93 15.68 18.53
CA GLU A 77 -5.64 15.09 19.86
C GLU A 77 -6.17 15.99 20.99
#